data_AF-A0A355YJF1-F1
#
_entry.id   AF-A0A355YJF1-F1
#
_cell.length_a   1.000
_cell.length_b   1.000
_cell.length_c   1.000
_cell.angle_alpha   90.00
_cell.angle_beta   90.00
_cell.angle_gamma   90.00
#
_symmetry.space_group_name_H-M   'P 1'
#
loop_
_entity.id
_entity.type
_entity.pdbx_description
1 polymer ?
#
loop_
_entity_poly.entity_id
_entity_poly.type
_entity_poly.pdbx_seq_one_letter_code
_entity_poly.pdbx_strand_id
1 'polypeptide(L)'
;MRKYQKKQAEELLDLLARVHDGIRLSMEQGQKDTAMDLLGQCQEGAISLGETIEETEGEGFITVTLLEAYCETVYQIYQKLSRGESIGAGKAGKILHKALIQIKNSVKNDIKAQTEAVFLPYKASMWDSLESVWKAAEEDPACDAYVIPIPYYDKNPDGSFKEEHYEGGQYPDYVPVTGYREYDFKARRPDLIFIHNPYDECNYVTSVHPFFYSRNLKQYTDKLVYIPYFVLGEPDPENEEAVKGMEHFCTVPGVIYADQVIVQSEQMRRVYVDVMTRYEKESGLNLGGRKYWEEKILGLGSPKMDKVAGTRKEDLEIPDAWRKIIEKTDGSRKKVILYNTSVSALLQHREKMLKKMKDVFEIFKGEQEEVALLWRPHPLIQATIASMLPQLWEDYRKIVEAYKEEGWGIYDDTPELDRALALCDGYYGDGSSLVQLCQSRGVPVMVQNVDV
;
A
#
# COMPACT_ATOMS: atom_id res chain seq x y z
N MET A 1 -21.01 5.44 7.37
CA MET A 1 -20.23 6.67 7.65
C MET A 1 -18.77 6.31 7.91
N ARG A 2 -17.81 7.09 7.40
CA ARG A 2 -16.37 6.82 7.63
C ARG A 2 -15.95 7.13 9.07
N LYS A 3 -14.89 6.46 9.55
CA LYS A 3 -14.34 6.68 10.90
C LYS A 3 -13.96 8.15 11.16
N TYR A 4 -13.26 8.82 10.24
CA TYR A 4 -12.91 10.24 10.39
C TYR A 4 -14.15 11.14 10.56
N GLN A 5 -15.18 10.95 9.73
CA GLN A 5 -16.44 11.71 9.82
C GLN A 5 -17.16 11.43 11.14
N LYS A 6 -17.20 10.17 11.59
CA LYS A 6 -17.77 9.81 12.89
C LYS A 6 -17.02 10.48 14.04
N LYS A 7 -15.69 10.54 13.98
CA LYS A 7 -14.87 11.25 14.97
C LYS A 7 -15.16 12.75 14.97
N GLN A 8 -15.29 13.39 13.81
CA GLN A 8 -15.69 14.80 13.72
C GLN A 8 -17.09 15.04 14.33
N ALA A 9 -18.04 14.13 14.10
CA ALA A 9 -19.35 14.18 14.73
C ALA A 9 -19.26 14.12 16.27
N GLU A 10 -18.44 13.21 16.81
CA GLU A 10 -18.21 13.09 18.25
C GLU A 10 -17.57 14.37 18.84
N GLU A 11 -16.54 14.92 18.17
CA GLU A 11 -15.87 16.17 18.57
C GLU A 11 -16.82 17.37 18.56
N LEU A 12 -17.70 17.46 17.55
CA LEU A 12 -18.73 18.50 17.45
C LEU A 12 -19.76 18.37 18.59
N LEU A 13 -20.20 17.15 18.93
CA LEU A 13 -21.10 16.92 20.05
C LEU A 13 -20.45 17.28 21.41
N ASP A 14 -19.15 17.10 21.56
CA ASP A 14 -18.40 17.57 22.73
C ASP A 14 -18.27 19.09 22.78
N LEU A 15 -18.14 19.75 21.61
CA LEU A 15 -18.21 21.20 21.53
C LEU A 15 -19.61 21.72 21.94
N LEU A 16 -20.69 21.14 21.40
CA LEU A 16 -22.06 21.52 21.74
C LEU A 16 -22.35 21.37 23.25
N ALA A 17 -21.82 20.33 23.89
CA ALA A 17 -21.93 20.17 25.34
C ALA A 17 -21.33 21.36 26.11
N ARG A 18 -20.17 21.87 25.68
CA ARG A 18 -19.55 23.06 26.28
C ARG A 18 -20.36 24.33 26.00
N VAL A 19 -20.96 24.43 24.81
CA VAL A 19 -21.84 25.56 24.47
C VAL A 19 -23.10 25.56 25.36
N HIS A 20 -23.64 24.39 25.73
CA HIS A 20 -24.78 24.29 26.66
C HIS A 20 -24.47 24.87 28.04
N ASP A 21 -23.26 24.63 28.55
CA ASP A 21 -22.80 25.25 29.79
C ASP A 21 -22.70 26.77 29.65
N GLY A 22 -22.19 27.26 28.52
CA GLY A 22 -22.14 28.70 28.20
C GLY A 22 -23.53 29.34 28.14
N ILE A 23 -24.51 28.66 27.54
CA ILE A 23 -25.92 29.11 27.48
C ILE A 23 -26.47 29.23 28.90
N ARG A 24 -26.29 28.20 29.73
CA ARG A 24 -26.76 28.19 31.12
C ARG A 24 -26.17 29.37 31.91
N LEU A 25 -24.87 29.58 31.84
CA LEU A 25 -24.19 30.68 32.54
C LEU A 25 -24.66 32.05 32.05
N SER A 26 -24.82 32.22 30.74
CA SER A 26 -25.30 33.47 30.14
C SER A 26 -26.72 33.80 30.60
N MET A 27 -27.59 32.79 30.68
CA MET A 27 -28.95 32.94 31.22
C MET A 27 -28.95 33.28 32.72
N GLU A 28 -28.08 32.66 33.53
CA GLU A 28 -27.93 32.95 34.97
C GLU A 28 -27.45 34.39 35.21
N GLN A 29 -26.62 34.93 34.32
CA GLN A 29 -26.08 36.29 34.38
C GLN A 29 -27.01 37.34 33.72
N GLY A 30 -28.16 36.92 33.18
CA GLY A 30 -29.10 37.82 32.49
C GLY A 30 -28.62 38.31 31.12
N GLN A 31 -27.56 37.72 30.55
CA GLN A 31 -27.00 38.04 29.25
C GLN A 31 -27.80 37.35 28.13
N LYS A 32 -29.01 37.88 27.87
CA LYS A 32 -29.97 37.27 26.94
C LYS A 32 -29.45 37.16 25.51
N ASP A 33 -28.84 38.22 25.00
CA ASP A 33 -28.35 38.25 23.62
C ASP A 33 -27.25 37.20 23.40
N THR A 34 -26.31 37.07 24.35
CA THR A 34 -25.28 36.02 24.33
C THR A 34 -25.88 34.62 24.38
N ALA A 35 -26.87 34.39 25.24
CA ALA A 35 -27.55 33.09 25.31
C ALA A 35 -28.27 32.73 23.99
N MET A 36 -28.89 33.72 23.35
CA MET A 36 -29.57 33.57 22.07
C MET A 36 -28.60 33.29 20.92
N ASP A 37 -27.45 33.97 20.89
CA ASP A 37 -26.38 33.72 19.92
C ASP A 37 -25.83 32.29 20.04
N LEU A 38 -25.52 31.84 21.25
CA LEU A 38 -25.04 30.48 21.51
C LEU A 38 -26.08 29.40 21.15
N LEU A 39 -27.38 29.69 21.34
CA LEU A 39 -28.45 28.81 20.87
C LEU A 39 -28.49 28.73 19.34
N GLY A 40 -28.28 29.86 18.64
CA GLY A 40 -28.13 29.89 17.18
C GLY A 40 -26.98 29.02 16.70
N GLN A 41 -25.79 29.17 17.29
CA GLN A 41 -24.63 28.34 16.97
C GLN A 41 -24.89 26.84 17.22
N CYS A 42 -25.63 26.51 18.28
CA CYS A 42 -26.05 25.14 18.57
C CYS A 42 -26.95 24.57 17.46
N GLN A 43 -27.84 25.38 16.91
CA GLN A 43 -28.74 24.97 15.83
C GLN A 43 -27.97 24.78 14.52
N GLU A 44 -27.09 25.71 14.14
CA GLU A 44 -26.24 25.60 12.96
C GLU A 44 -25.35 24.35 13.01
N GLY A 45 -24.71 24.09 14.15
CA GLY A 45 -23.88 22.90 14.33
C GLY A 45 -24.69 21.60 14.23
N ALA A 46 -25.90 21.56 14.78
CA ALA A 46 -26.76 20.37 14.69
C ALA A 46 -27.31 20.14 13.29
N ILE A 47 -27.63 21.19 12.53
CA ILE A 47 -28.06 21.08 11.13
C ILE A 47 -26.93 20.53 10.26
N SER A 48 -25.73 21.12 10.35
CA SER A 48 -24.57 20.65 9.60
C SER A 48 -24.20 19.19 9.90
N LEU A 49 -24.34 18.77 11.17
CA LEU A 49 -24.16 17.38 11.55
C LEU A 49 -25.26 16.47 10.98
N GLY A 50 -26.51 16.93 10.99
CA GLY A 50 -27.65 16.23 10.42
C GLY A 50 -27.46 15.96 8.93
N GLU A 51 -27.12 17.00 8.16
CA GLU A 51 -26.82 16.91 6.72
C GLU A 51 -25.71 15.89 6.45
N THR A 52 -24.62 15.94 7.22
CA THR A 52 -23.49 14.99 7.06
C THR A 52 -23.91 13.53 7.34
N ILE A 53 -24.74 13.31 8.37
CA ILE A 53 -25.24 11.95 8.69
C ILE A 53 -26.21 11.49 7.60
N GLU A 54 -27.09 12.36 7.13
CA GLU A 54 -28.07 12.03 6.10
C GLU A 54 -27.40 11.67 4.77
N GLU A 55 -26.38 12.42 4.35
CA GLU A 55 -25.58 12.12 3.17
C GLU A 55 -24.89 10.75 3.23
N THR A 56 -24.57 10.25 4.43
CA THR A 56 -23.75 9.06 4.62
C THR A 56 -24.53 7.82 5.05
N GLU A 57 -25.60 7.98 5.82
CA GLU A 57 -26.44 6.89 6.35
C GLU A 57 -27.83 6.84 5.67
N GLY A 58 -28.20 7.90 4.94
CA GLY A 58 -29.47 8.03 4.23
C GLY A 58 -30.54 8.86 4.96
N GLU A 59 -31.54 9.27 4.20
CA GLU A 59 -32.71 10.03 4.68
C GLU A 59 -33.48 9.25 5.76
N GLY A 60 -33.87 9.95 6.84
CA GLY A 60 -34.64 9.37 7.93
C GLY A 60 -33.84 8.50 8.91
N PHE A 61 -32.50 8.57 8.88
CA PHE A 61 -31.67 7.89 9.87
C PHE A 61 -31.98 8.36 11.29
N ILE A 62 -32.00 7.44 12.26
CA ILE A 62 -32.48 7.71 13.63
C ILE A 62 -31.76 8.88 14.32
N THR A 63 -30.45 9.04 14.07
CA THR A 63 -29.69 10.17 14.61
C THR A 63 -30.15 11.52 14.04
N VAL A 64 -30.54 11.56 12.76
CA VAL A 64 -31.07 12.78 12.12
C VAL A 64 -32.37 13.19 12.80
N THR A 65 -33.28 12.26 13.05
CA THR A 65 -34.53 12.55 13.81
C THR A 65 -34.25 13.08 15.21
N LEU A 66 -33.22 12.56 15.89
CA LEU A 66 -32.81 13.07 17.21
C LEU A 66 -32.23 14.49 17.12
N LEU A 67 -31.48 14.80 16.06
CA LEU A 67 -30.95 16.13 15.78
C LEU A 67 -32.05 17.13 15.46
N GLU A 68 -33.06 16.75 14.67
CA GLU A 68 -34.24 17.58 14.38
C GLU A 68 -35.01 17.91 15.67
N ALA A 69 -35.26 16.92 16.52
CA ALA A 69 -35.91 17.13 17.82
C ALA A 69 -35.09 18.04 18.75
N TYR A 70 -33.76 17.93 18.68
CA TYR A 70 -32.85 18.83 19.38
C TYR A 70 -32.91 20.26 18.83
N CYS A 71 -32.90 20.45 17.51
CA CYS A 71 -33.06 21.76 16.87
C CYS A 71 -34.39 22.43 17.27
N GLU A 72 -35.48 21.68 17.29
CA GLU A 72 -36.79 22.18 17.76
C GLU A 72 -36.72 22.60 19.24
N THR A 73 -36.04 21.80 20.07
CA THR A 73 -35.83 22.14 21.49
C THR A 73 -35.04 23.44 21.66
N VAL A 74 -33.96 23.61 20.89
CA VAL A 74 -33.14 24.84 20.86
C VAL A 74 -34.00 26.04 20.45
N TYR A 75 -34.79 25.89 19.38
CA TYR A 75 -35.66 26.94 18.86
C TYR A 75 -36.74 27.36 19.87
N GLN A 76 -37.37 26.42 20.57
CA GLN A 76 -38.35 26.73 21.62
C GLN A 76 -37.75 27.52 22.78
N ILE A 77 -36.50 27.21 23.18
CA ILE A 77 -35.79 27.97 24.22
C ILE A 77 -35.46 29.37 23.71
N TYR A 78 -34.97 29.49 22.48
CA TYR A 78 -34.70 30.77 21.83
C TYR A 78 -35.96 31.66 21.79
N GLN A 79 -37.10 31.13 21.33
CA GLN A 79 -38.36 31.88 21.29
C GLN A 79 -38.80 32.37 22.68
N LYS A 80 -38.70 31.52 23.70
CA LYS A 80 -39.04 31.89 25.09
C LYS A 80 -38.16 33.02 25.61
N LEU A 81 -36.86 32.96 25.35
CA LEU A 81 -35.93 34.03 25.71
C LEU A 81 -36.24 35.34 24.98
N SER A 82 -36.50 35.27 23.67
CA SER A 82 -36.85 36.42 22.83
C SER A 82 -38.14 37.12 23.29
N ARG A 83 -39.17 36.34 23.67
CA ARG A 83 -40.45 36.87 24.19
C ARG A 83 -40.38 37.32 25.66
N GLY A 84 -39.24 37.15 26.32
CA GLY A 84 -39.08 37.46 27.74
C GLY A 84 -39.84 36.51 28.67
N GLU A 85 -40.22 35.33 28.19
CA GLU A 85 -40.89 34.31 28.98
C GLU A 85 -39.94 33.67 30.01
N SER A 86 -40.49 33.29 31.16
CA SER A 86 -39.73 32.66 32.25
C SER A 86 -39.33 31.23 31.89
N ILE A 87 -38.05 31.02 31.56
CA ILE A 87 -37.42 29.70 31.55
C ILE A 87 -36.21 29.71 32.47
N GLY A 88 -36.23 28.84 33.49
CA GLY A 88 -35.09 28.73 34.41
C GLY A 88 -33.86 28.18 33.69
N ALA A 89 -32.71 28.84 33.85
CA ALA A 89 -31.45 28.45 33.22
C ALA A 89 -31.09 26.98 33.46
N GLY A 90 -31.26 26.49 34.69
CA GLY A 90 -31.04 25.08 35.04
C GLY A 90 -32.01 24.11 34.36
N LYS A 91 -33.25 24.54 34.02
CA LYS A 91 -34.20 23.73 33.27
C LYS A 91 -33.83 23.67 31.79
N ALA A 92 -33.45 24.80 31.20
CA ALA A 92 -32.98 24.88 29.81
C ALA A 92 -31.73 23.99 29.60
N GLY A 93 -30.71 24.14 30.46
CA GLY A 93 -29.50 23.32 30.40
C GLY A 93 -29.78 21.82 30.53
N LYS A 94 -30.65 21.40 31.44
CA LYS A 94 -31.04 19.98 31.60
C LYS A 94 -31.71 19.40 30.37
N ILE A 95 -32.60 20.16 29.73
CA ILE A 95 -33.32 19.72 28.53
C ILE A 95 -32.33 19.54 27.37
N LEU A 96 -31.48 20.54 27.12
CA LEU A 96 -30.45 20.50 26.07
C LEU A 96 -29.47 19.35 26.28
N HIS A 97 -28.98 19.19 27.52
CA HIS A 97 -28.05 18.11 27.86
C HIS A 97 -28.67 16.73 27.66
N LYS A 98 -29.93 16.54 28.04
CA LYS A 98 -30.64 15.26 27.85
C LYS A 98 -30.77 14.90 26.37
N ALA A 99 -31.14 15.87 25.53
CA ALA A 99 -31.24 15.66 24.08
C ALA A 99 -29.87 15.32 23.48
N LEU A 100 -28.81 16.03 23.90
CA LEU A 100 -27.45 15.76 23.43
C LEU A 100 -26.93 14.38 23.83
N ILE A 101 -27.26 13.88 25.03
CA ILE A 101 -26.92 12.51 25.44
C ILE A 101 -27.59 11.49 24.50
N GLN A 102 -28.85 11.70 24.13
CA GLN A 102 -29.54 10.80 23.20
C GLN A 102 -28.85 10.77 21.84
N ILE A 103 -28.48 11.94 21.32
CA ILE A 103 -27.72 12.05 20.06
C ILE A 103 -26.35 11.37 20.19
N LYS A 104 -25.58 11.62 21.26
CA LYS A 104 -24.28 10.97 21.50
C LYS A 104 -24.40 9.45 21.53
N ASN A 105 -25.42 8.93 22.21
CA ASN A 105 -25.68 7.49 22.26
C ASN A 105 -26.02 6.94 20.88
N SER A 106 -26.79 7.67 20.08
CA SER A 106 -27.17 7.25 18.74
C SER A 106 -25.98 7.28 17.77
N VAL A 107 -25.19 8.35 17.75
CA VAL A 107 -23.92 8.40 17.00
C VAL A 107 -22.99 7.25 17.39
N LYS A 108 -22.89 6.95 18.69
CA LYS A 108 -22.02 5.87 19.16
C LYS A 108 -22.49 4.49 18.69
N ASN A 109 -23.78 4.20 18.86
CA ASN A 109 -24.32 2.83 18.78
C ASN A 109 -24.99 2.51 17.43
N ASP A 110 -25.63 3.50 16.81
CA ASP A 110 -26.42 3.30 15.60
C ASP A 110 -25.58 3.51 14.34
N ILE A 111 -24.65 4.48 14.36
CA ILE A 111 -23.74 4.73 13.22
C ILE A 111 -22.60 3.72 13.24
N LYS A 112 -22.58 2.83 12.24
CA LYS A 112 -21.47 1.89 12.04
C LYS A 112 -20.35 2.58 11.27
N ALA A 113 -19.16 2.62 11.88
CA ALA A 113 -18.00 3.20 11.24
C ALA A 113 -17.44 2.22 10.19
N GLN A 114 -17.32 2.67 8.96
CA GLN A 114 -16.59 1.97 7.91
C GLN A 114 -15.14 2.44 7.89
N THR A 115 -14.23 1.47 7.70
CA THR A 115 -12.81 1.72 7.47
C THR A 115 -12.58 1.91 5.99
N GLU A 116 -11.86 2.95 5.59
CA GLU A 116 -11.46 3.12 4.20
C GLU A 116 -9.98 2.79 4.03
N ALA A 117 -9.68 1.76 3.23
CA ALA A 117 -8.33 1.29 2.97
C ALA A 117 -7.94 1.50 1.50
N VAL A 118 -6.86 2.21 1.27
CA VAL A 118 -6.37 2.51 -0.09
C VAL A 118 -5.03 1.82 -0.33
N PHE A 119 -4.94 1.06 -1.42
CA PHE A 119 -3.73 0.38 -1.86
C PHE A 119 -3.15 1.11 -3.08
N LEU A 120 -1.88 1.53 -2.99
CA LEU A 120 -1.20 2.34 -4.01
C LEU A 120 -0.06 1.58 -4.71
N PRO A 121 -0.37 0.55 -5.53
CA PRO A 121 0.65 -0.12 -6.29
C PRO A 121 1.13 0.74 -7.46
N TYR A 122 2.44 0.80 -7.73
CA TYR A 122 2.98 1.57 -8.87
C TYR A 122 3.31 0.71 -10.10
N LYS A 123 3.42 -0.62 -9.93
CA LYS A 123 3.70 -1.58 -11.00
C LYS A 123 2.85 -2.84 -10.85
N ALA A 124 2.15 -3.24 -11.91
CA ALA A 124 1.23 -4.38 -11.92
C ALA A 124 1.95 -5.70 -11.62
N SER A 125 3.19 -5.86 -12.12
CA SER A 125 4.02 -7.04 -11.85
C SER A 125 4.48 -7.19 -10.39
N MET A 126 4.14 -6.23 -9.52
CA MET A 126 4.47 -6.20 -8.10
C MET A 126 3.21 -6.15 -7.22
N TRP A 127 2.02 -6.38 -7.81
CA TRP A 127 0.74 -6.36 -7.12
C TRP A 127 0.63 -7.43 -6.03
N ASP A 128 1.26 -8.59 -6.27
CA ASP A 128 1.36 -9.71 -5.33
C ASP A 128 1.96 -9.33 -3.96
N SER A 129 2.59 -8.17 -3.82
CA SER A 129 3.07 -7.66 -2.53
C SER A 129 2.01 -6.96 -1.68
N LEU A 130 0.80 -6.76 -2.20
CA LEU A 130 -0.34 -6.15 -1.48
C LEU A 130 -1.60 -7.00 -1.56
N GLU A 131 -1.66 -7.95 -2.50
CA GLU A 131 -2.89 -8.68 -2.86
C GLU A 131 -3.56 -9.39 -1.68
N SER A 132 -2.83 -10.13 -0.83
CA SER A 132 -3.44 -10.85 0.29
C SER A 132 -4.03 -9.90 1.34
N VAL A 133 -3.40 -8.75 1.54
CA VAL A 133 -3.90 -7.70 2.45
C VAL A 133 -5.13 -7.01 1.87
N TRP A 134 -5.13 -6.72 0.57
CA TRP A 134 -6.30 -6.17 -0.11
C TRP A 134 -7.48 -7.15 -0.07
N LYS A 135 -7.27 -8.44 -0.34
CA LYS A 135 -8.33 -9.47 -0.24
C LYS A 135 -8.94 -9.53 1.15
N ALA A 136 -8.10 -9.52 2.20
CA ALA A 136 -8.60 -9.50 3.57
C ALA A 136 -9.42 -8.23 3.89
N ALA A 137 -9.06 -7.08 3.30
CA ALA A 137 -9.82 -5.84 3.43
C ALA A 137 -11.14 -5.88 2.65
N GLU A 138 -11.15 -6.46 1.44
CA GLU A 138 -12.34 -6.61 0.60
C GLU A 138 -13.37 -7.60 1.20
N GLU A 139 -12.90 -8.62 1.91
CA GLU A 139 -13.75 -9.60 2.59
C GLU A 139 -14.44 -9.04 3.85
N ASP A 140 -13.95 -7.92 4.41
CA ASP A 140 -14.53 -7.30 5.60
C ASP A 140 -15.67 -6.34 5.21
N PRO A 141 -16.95 -6.63 5.56
CA PRO A 141 -18.08 -5.77 5.21
C PRO A 141 -18.05 -4.38 5.90
N ALA A 142 -17.17 -4.19 6.88
CA ALA A 142 -16.93 -2.89 7.52
C ALA A 142 -15.74 -2.14 6.92
N CYS A 143 -15.19 -2.59 5.78
CA CYS A 143 -14.05 -2.00 5.11
C CYS A 143 -14.35 -1.73 3.63
N ASP A 144 -14.18 -0.48 3.21
CA ASP A 144 -14.18 -0.10 1.80
C ASP A 144 -12.71 -0.11 1.31
N ALA A 145 -12.37 -1.08 0.45
CA ALA A 145 -11.03 -1.24 -0.07
C ALA A 145 -10.92 -0.70 -1.51
N TYR A 146 -9.91 0.14 -1.78
CA TYR A 146 -9.67 0.73 -3.09
C TYR A 146 -8.27 0.37 -3.58
N VAL A 147 -8.18 -0.21 -4.78
CA VAL A 147 -6.90 -0.37 -5.48
C VAL A 147 -6.74 0.79 -6.45
N ILE A 148 -5.73 1.64 -6.20
CA ILE A 148 -5.45 2.83 -6.99
C ILE A 148 -4.01 2.72 -7.51
N PRO A 149 -3.82 2.10 -8.69
CA PRO A 149 -2.53 2.10 -9.35
C PRO A 149 -2.06 3.54 -9.54
N ILE A 150 -0.78 3.82 -9.26
CA ILE A 150 -0.22 5.17 -9.33
C ILE A 150 0.78 5.31 -10.48
N PRO A 151 0.83 6.47 -11.15
CA PRO A 151 1.82 6.70 -12.20
C PRO A 151 3.23 6.82 -11.62
N TYR A 152 4.22 6.49 -12.46
CA TYR A 152 5.62 6.63 -12.14
C TYR A 152 6.41 7.12 -13.35
N TYR A 153 7.59 7.67 -13.09
CA TYR A 153 8.49 8.21 -14.10
C TYR A 153 9.78 7.40 -14.16
N ASP A 154 10.31 7.20 -15.36
CA ASP A 154 11.74 6.94 -15.52
C ASP A 154 12.53 8.21 -15.17
N LYS A 155 13.76 8.03 -14.68
CA LYS A 155 14.67 9.13 -14.35
C LYS A 155 15.86 9.17 -15.29
N ASN A 156 16.22 10.39 -15.68
CA ASN A 156 17.49 10.68 -16.33
C ASN A 156 18.66 10.56 -15.32
N PRO A 157 19.91 10.43 -15.79
CA PRO A 157 21.08 10.41 -14.91
C PRO A 157 21.24 11.65 -14.00
N ASP A 158 20.65 12.79 -14.38
CA ASP A 158 20.62 14.01 -13.56
C ASP A 158 19.47 14.05 -12.53
N GLY A 159 18.65 12.99 -12.48
CA GLY A 159 17.51 12.85 -11.57
C GLY A 159 16.21 13.47 -12.06
N SER A 160 16.20 14.16 -13.21
CA SER A 160 14.97 14.71 -13.81
C SER A 160 14.06 13.60 -14.36
N PHE A 161 12.75 13.88 -14.43
CA PHE A 161 11.78 12.94 -15.00
C PHE A 161 11.90 12.83 -16.52
N LYS A 162 11.73 11.61 -17.02
CA LYS A 162 11.78 11.29 -18.45
C LYS A 162 10.40 10.86 -18.97
N GLU A 163 10.11 9.57 -18.96
CA GLU A 163 8.87 9.00 -19.49
C GLU A 163 7.93 8.68 -18.34
N GLU A 164 6.65 9.05 -18.48
CA GLU A 164 5.58 8.69 -17.54
C GLU A 164 4.97 7.35 -17.92
N HIS A 165 4.76 6.49 -16.93
CA HIS A 165 4.15 5.18 -17.07
C HIS A 165 2.92 5.08 -16.18
N TYR A 166 1.88 4.44 -16.70
CA TYR A 166 0.67 4.14 -15.95
C TYR A 166 0.13 2.75 -16.32
N GLU A 167 0.14 1.83 -15.36
CA GLU A 167 -0.21 0.41 -15.58
C GLU A 167 -1.61 0.05 -15.06
N GLY A 168 -2.52 1.03 -14.89
CA GLY A 168 -3.84 0.81 -14.30
C GLY A 168 -4.72 -0.22 -15.02
N GLY A 169 -4.52 -0.42 -16.33
CA GLY A 169 -5.23 -1.44 -17.12
C GLY A 169 -4.56 -2.80 -17.18
N GLN A 170 -3.52 -3.06 -16.38
CA GLN A 170 -2.75 -4.31 -16.40
C GLN A 170 -2.97 -5.19 -15.15
N TYR A 171 -3.94 -4.84 -14.31
CA TYR A 171 -4.28 -5.61 -13.12
C TYR A 171 -5.21 -6.77 -13.48
N PRO A 172 -5.21 -7.87 -12.71
CA PRO A 172 -6.12 -8.98 -12.95
C PRO A 172 -7.59 -8.56 -12.91
N ASP A 173 -8.44 -9.19 -13.71
CA ASP A 173 -9.87 -8.84 -13.85
C ASP A 173 -10.67 -8.86 -12.54
N TYR A 174 -10.22 -9.65 -11.55
CA TYR A 174 -10.85 -9.71 -10.23
C TYR A 174 -10.50 -8.52 -9.32
N VAL A 175 -9.58 -7.65 -9.73
CA VAL A 175 -9.13 -6.48 -8.97
C VAL A 175 -9.82 -5.22 -9.51
N PRO A 176 -10.82 -4.66 -8.80
CA PRO A 176 -11.45 -3.42 -9.21
C PRO A 176 -10.47 -2.25 -9.05
N VAL A 177 -10.05 -1.67 -10.18
CA VAL A 177 -9.14 -0.53 -10.22
C VAL A 177 -9.93 0.79 -10.19
N THR A 178 -9.54 1.69 -9.28
CA THR A 178 -10.01 3.08 -9.25
C THR A 178 -8.97 4.00 -9.90
N GLY A 179 -9.42 4.93 -10.75
CA GLY A 179 -8.54 5.89 -11.40
C GLY A 179 -7.90 6.85 -10.39
N TYR A 180 -6.57 7.01 -10.45
CA TYR A 180 -5.84 7.88 -9.50
C TYR A 180 -6.23 9.36 -9.54
N ARG A 181 -6.87 9.81 -10.64
CA ARG A 181 -7.40 11.18 -10.80
C ARG A 181 -8.83 11.33 -10.28
N GLU A 182 -9.54 10.24 -10.07
CA GLU A 182 -10.94 10.21 -9.64
C GLU A 182 -11.06 10.15 -8.12
N TYR A 183 -10.00 9.71 -7.43
CA TYR A 183 -9.96 9.61 -5.98
C TYR A 183 -9.49 10.91 -5.32
N ASP A 184 -10.39 11.60 -4.62
CA ASP A 184 -10.05 12.80 -3.85
C ASP A 184 -9.53 12.43 -2.45
N PHE A 185 -8.21 12.31 -2.29
CA PHE A 185 -7.57 12.01 -1.00
C PHE A 185 -7.86 13.04 0.09
N LYS A 186 -8.05 14.32 -0.29
CA LYS A 186 -8.25 15.41 0.68
C LYS A 186 -9.67 15.37 1.24
N ALA A 187 -10.66 15.12 0.39
CA ALA A 187 -12.06 15.00 0.80
C ALA A 187 -12.33 13.65 1.46
N ARG A 188 -11.76 12.56 0.93
CA ARG A 188 -12.08 11.21 1.40
C ARG A 188 -11.40 10.84 2.71
N ARG A 189 -10.14 11.27 2.91
CA ARG A 189 -9.35 11.03 4.13
C ARG A 189 -9.32 9.54 4.52
N PRO A 190 -8.72 8.66 3.69
CA PRO A 190 -8.72 7.23 3.97
C PRO A 190 -8.06 6.91 5.32
N ASP A 191 -8.63 5.97 6.06
CA ASP A 191 -8.10 5.55 7.36
C ASP A 191 -6.74 4.86 7.24
N LEU A 192 -6.54 4.12 6.14
CA LEU A 192 -5.34 3.38 5.84
C LEU A 192 -4.88 3.68 4.41
N ILE A 193 -3.59 3.96 4.24
CA ILE A 193 -2.94 3.93 2.92
C ILE A 193 -1.82 2.90 2.95
N PHE A 194 -1.83 1.97 2.01
CA PHE A 194 -0.78 0.98 1.81
C PHE A 194 0.08 1.36 0.61
N ILE A 195 1.40 1.46 0.84
CA ILE A 195 2.41 1.65 -0.20
C ILE A 195 3.37 0.46 -0.23
N HIS A 196 3.89 0.15 -1.42
CA HIS A 196 4.91 -0.90 -1.56
C HIS A 196 6.24 -0.43 -2.15
N ASN A 197 6.28 0.74 -2.79
CA ASN A 197 7.51 1.38 -3.25
C ASN A 197 7.97 2.38 -2.18
N PRO A 198 9.14 2.19 -1.57
CA PRO A 198 9.56 3.04 -0.45
C PRO A 198 10.44 4.22 -0.83
N TYR A 199 10.76 4.40 -2.12
CA TYR A 199 11.91 5.23 -2.48
C TYR A 199 11.58 6.69 -2.75
N ASP A 200 10.31 7.04 -2.98
CA ASP A 200 9.89 8.40 -3.36
C ASP A 200 10.80 9.01 -4.45
N GLU A 201 11.41 10.17 -4.20
CA GLU A 201 12.38 10.82 -5.09
C GLU A 201 13.80 10.22 -5.06
N CYS A 202 14.12 9.35 -4.09
CA CYS A 202 15.48 8.90 -3.78
C CYS A 202 15.97 7.74 -4.65
N ASN A 203 15.10 7.07 -5.41
CA ASN A 203 15.56 6.05 -6.35
C ASN A 203 16.23 6.69 -7.58
N TYR A 204 17.24 6.02 -8.12
CA TYR A 204 18.04 6.48 -9.26
C TYR A 204 17.36 6.23 -10.60
N VAL A 205 16.52 5.20 -10.70
CA VAL A 205 15.99 4.72 -11.99
C VAL A 205 14.56 5.18 -12.22
N THR A 206 13.71 5.11 -11.20
CA THR A 206 12.30 5.48 -11.30
C THR A 206 11.86 6.28 -10.09
N SER A 207 10.77 7.03 -10.23
CA SER A 207 10.13 7.71 -9.10
C SER A 207 8.62 7.70 -9.29
N VAL A 208 7.86 7.39 -8.24
CA VAL A 208 6.39 7.54 -8.29
C VAL A 208 6.03 9.00 -8.44
N HIS A 209 4.83 9.32 -8.94
CA HIS A 209 4.45 10.71 -9.10
C HIS A 209 4.50 11.48 -7.75
N PRO A 210 5.09 12.69 -7.68
CA PRO A 210 5.41 13.37 -6.41
C PRO A 210 4.26 13.51 -5.41
N PHE A 211 3.02 13.64 -5.89
CA PHE A 211 1.83 13.62 -5.04
C PHE A 211 1.78 12.38 -4.12
N PHE A 212 2.23 11.22 -4.60
CA PHE A 212 2.22 9.94 -3.91
C PHE A 212 3.50 9.65 -3.12
N TYR A 213 4.39 10.63 -2.94
CA TYR A 213 5.51 10.45 -2.01
C TYR A 213 4.99 10.18 -0.60
N SER A 214 5.65 9.29 0.12
CA SER A 214 5.26 8.87 1.46
C SER A 214 5.09 10.06 2.43
N ARG A 215 5.97 11.07 2.35
CA ARG A 215 5.84 12.32 3.14
C ARG A 215 4.56 13.11 2.84
N ASN A 216 4.05 12.99 1.61
CA ASN A 216 2.86 13.70 1.17
C ASN A 216 1.60 12.90 1.55
N LEU A 217 1.62 11.58 1.36
CA LEU A 217 0.50 10.67 1.63
C LEU A 217 0.09 10.66 3.11
N LYS A 218 1.07 10.69 4.03
CA LYS A 218 0.78 10.73 5.48
C LYS A 218 -0.06 11.93 5.94
N GLN A 219 -0.22 12.95 5.10
CA GLN A 219 -1.06 14.11 5.40
C GLN A 219 -2.55 13.81 5.21
N TYR A 220 -2.89 12.77 4.44
CA TYR A 220 -4.25 12.43 4.04
C TYR A 220 -4.84 11.21 4.77
N THR A 221 -4.02 10.50 5.56
CA THR A 221 -4.45 9.28 6.25
C THR A 221 -4.04 9.31 7.71
N ASP A 222 -4.79 8.61 8.55
CA ASP A 222 -4.45 8.38 9.95
C ASP A 222 -3.32 7.35 10.09
N LYS A 223 -3.16 6.46 9.10
CA LYS A 223 -2.14 5.41 9.13
C LYS A 223 -1.62 5.03 7.75
N LEU A 224 -0.40 5.47 7.46
CA LEU A 224 0.37 5.04 6.29
C LEU A 224 1.14 3.75 6.61
N VAL A 225 0.95 2.72 5.81
CA VAL A 225 1.55 1.40 5.98
C VAL A 225 2.45 1.08 4.79
N TYR A 226 3.71 0.75 5.06
CA TYR A 226 4.66 0.29 4.04
C TYR A 226 4.83 -1.24 4.10
N ILE A 227 4.64 -1.91 2.96
CA ILE A 227 4.88 -3.35 2.78
C ILE A 227 5.83 -3.53 1.58
N PRO A 228 7.08 -4.00 1.77
CA PRO A 228 8.04 -4.13 0.67
C PRO A 228 7.52 -4.95 -0.51
N TYR A 229 7.72 -4.46 -1.74
CA TYR A 229 7.43 -5.23 -2.95
C TYR A 229 8.41 -6.38 -3.22
N PHE A 230 9.34 -6.66 -2.32
CA PHE A 230 10.39 -7.66 -2.50
C PHE A 230 10.58 -8.49 -1.22
N VAL A 231 11.25 -9.62 -1.39
CA VAL A 231 11.67 -10.53 -0.31
C VAL A 231 13.17 -10.73 -0.44
N LEU A 232 13.88 -10.77 0.68
CA LEU A 232 15.33 -10.96 0.75
C LEU A 232 15.65 -12.27 1.48
N GLY A 233 16.91 -12.73 1.38
CA GLY A 233 17.39 -13.80 2.25
C GLY A 233 17.26 -13.37 3.72
N GLU A 234 16.94 -14.33 4.59
CA GLU A 234 16.85 -14.07 6.03
C GLU A 234 18.22 -13.61 6.57
N PRO A 235 18.33 -12.35 7.07
CA PRO A 235 19.58 -11.87 7.62
C PRO A 235 19.77 -12.43 9.03
N ASP A 236 21.01 -12.76 9.38
CA ASP A 236 21.37 -13.04 10.77
C ASP A 236 21.50 -11.70 11.53
N PRO A 237 20.61 -11.41 12.50
CA PRO A 237 20.66 -10.15 13.26
C PRO A 237 21.91 -10.03 14.15
N GLU A 238 22.60 -11.14 14.44
CA GLU A 238 23.83 -11.13 15.22
C GLU A 238 25.08 -10.88 14.35
N ASN A 239 24.95 -10.94 13.03
CA ASN A 239 26.03 -10.68 12.08
C ASN A 239 26.04 -9.20 11.66
N GLU A 240 26.96 -8.42 12.24
CA GLU A 240 27.07 -6.98 11.98
C GLU A 240 27.24 -6.62 10.49
N GLU A 241 27.95 -7.43 9.71
CA GLU A 241 28.12 -7.20 8.27
C GLU A 241 26.80 -7.40 7.51
N ALA A 242 26.04 -8.44 7.88
CA ALA A 242 24.71 -8.68 7.32
C ALA A 242 23.74 -7.54 7.66
N VAL A 243 23.76 -7.08 8.92
CA VAL A 243 22.93 -5.95 9.36
C VAL A 243 23.31 -4.67 8.61
N LYS A 244 24.61 -4.40 8.44
CA LYS A 244 25.10 -3.22 7.69
C LYS A 244 24.72 -3.29 6.22
N GLY A 245 24.77 -4.47 5.61
CA GLY A 245 24.32 -4.71 4.24
C GLY A 245 22.86 -4.32 4.00
N MET A 246 22.03 -4.30 5.04
CA MET A 246 20.60 -3.98 4.96
C MET A 246 20.29 -2.47 5.06
N GLU A 247 21.26 -1.62 5.39
CA GLU A 247 21.02 -0.20 5.70
C GLU A 247 20.29 0.56 4.59
N HIS A 248 20.63 0.26 3.33
CA HIS A 248 20.04 0.90 2.15
C HIS A 248 18.57 0.51 1.89
N PHE A 249 18.08 -0.59 2.48
CA PHE A 249 16.66 -0.97 2.44
C PHE A 249 15.88 -0.37 3.61
N CYS A 250 16.54 -0.12 4.74
CA CYS A 250 15.90 0.40 5.95
C CYS A 250 15.75 1.93 5.90
N THR A 251 16.77 2.65 5.40
CA THR A 251 16.87 4.12 5.52
C THR A 251 16.16 4.88 4.39
N VAL A 252 15.11 4.28 3.83
CA VAL A 252 14.33 4.81 2.70
C VAL A 252 13.13 5.64 3.16
N PRO A 253 12.66 6.62 2.36
CA PRO A 253 11.53 7.48 2.73
C PRO A 253 10.28 6.74 3.22
N GLY A 254 9.89 5.66 2.55
CA GLY A 254 8.72 4.85 2.95
C GLY A 254 8.83 4.26 4.35
N VAL A 255 10.04 3.87 4.80
CA VAL A 255 10.27 3.41 6.18
C VAL A 255 10.27 4.59 7.15
N ILE A 256 10.84 5.73 6.77
CA ILE A 256 10.92 6.92 7.63
C ILE A 256 9.53 7.52 7.87
N TYR A 257 8.72 7.68 6.83
CA TYR A 257 7.47 8.44 6.89
C TYR A 257 6.22 7.61 7.21
N ALA A 258 6.21 6.30 6.95
CA ALA A 258 5.07 5.44 7.30
C ALA A 258 4.84 5.38 8.81
N ASP A 259 3.61 5.12 9.23
CA ASP A 259 3.25 4.88 10.63
C ASP A 259 3.48 3.42 11.03
N GLN A 260 3.45 2.51 10.05
CA GLN A 260 3.79 1.10 10.20
C GLN A 260 4.60 0.57 9.02
N VAL A 261 5.52 -0.34 9.31
CA VAL A 261 6.33 -1.05 8.32
C VAL A 261 6.22 -2.55 8.57
N ILE A 262 5.74 -3.30 7.58
CA ILE A 262 5.55 -4.76 7.69
C ILE A 262 6.63 -5.45 6.86
N VAL A 263 7.52 -6.19 7.52
CA VAL A 263 8.61 -6.94 6.90
C VAL A 263 8.40 -8.45 7.01
N GLN A 264 9.14 -9.21 6.20
CA GLN A 264 8.92 -10.63 5.95
C GLN A 264 9.08 -11.57 7.16
N SER A 265 9.77 -11.15 8.23
CA SER A 265 10.07 -12.04 9.37
C SER A 265 10.46 -11.26 10.62
N GLU A 266 10.48 -11.94 11.77
CA GLU A 266 10.97 -11.38 13.03
C GLU A 266 12.48 -11.08 12.98
N GLN A 267 13.28 -11.88 12.28
CA GLN A 267 14.72 -11.60 12.11
C GLN A 267 14.92 -10.32 11.30
N MET A 268 14.18 -10.17 10.19
CA MET A 268 14.19 -8.94 9.40
C MET A 268 13.74 -7.74 10.22
N ARG A 269 12.70 -7.90 11.05
CA ARG A 269 12.23 -6.85 11.97
C ARG A 269 13.34 -6.40 12.91
N ARG A 270 14.05 -7.34 13.56
CA ARG A 270 15.16 -7.01 14.45
C ARG A 270 16.25 -6.20 13.74
N VAL A 271 16.65 -6.63 12.54
CA VAL A 271 17.62 -5.91 11.71
C VAL A 271 17.16 -4.49 11.39
N TYR A 272 15.92 -4.32 10.95
CA TYR A 272 15.35 -3.01 10.65
C TYR A 272 15.33 -2.11 11.89
N VAL A 273 14.91 -2.63 13.06
CA VAL A 273 14.92 -1.88 14.33
C VAL A 273 16.34 -1.46 14.70
N ASP A 274 17.33 -2.35 14.58
CA ASP A 274 18.72 -2.08 14.94
C ASP A 274 19.34 -1.02 14.01
N VAL A 275 19.10 -1.14 12.71
CA VAL A 275 19.54 -0.15 11.72
C VAL A 275 18.88 1.21 11.97
N MET A 276 17.56 1.25 12.12
CA MET A 276 16.85 2.53 12.27
C MET A 276 17.16 3.21 13.60
N THR A 277 17.42 2.45 14.67
CA THR A 277 17.88 2.99 15.95
C THR A 277 19.26 3.64 15.82
N ARG A 278 20.17 3.07 15.01
CA ARG A 278 21.48 3.68 14.72
C ARG A 278 21.33 4.91 13.85
N TYR A 279 20.58 4.80 12.77
CA TYR A 279 20.29 5.90 11.85
C TYR A 279 19.69 7.12 12.57
N GLU A 280 18.72 6.93 13.47
CA GLU A 280 18.12 8.02 14.27
C GLU A 280 19.19 8.77 15.09
N LYS A 281 20.07 8.03 15.78
CA LYS A 281 21.16 8.63 16.57
C LYS A 281 22.17 9.39 15.71
N GLU A 282 22.54 8.83 14.57
CA GLU A 282 23.55 9.40 13.68
C GLU A 282 23.03 10.62 12.89
N SER A 283 21.75 10.60 12.53
CA SER A 283 21.09 11.70 11.79
C SER A 283 20.62 12.85 12.70
N GLY A 284 20.66 12.68 14.02
CA GLY A 284 20.16 13.66 14.99
C GLY A 284 18.62 13.75 15.03
N LEU A 285 17.92 12.74 14.50
CA LEU A 285 16.48 12.61 14.66
C LEU A 285 16.15 12.25 16.12
N ASN A 286 14.99 12.68 16.60
CA ASN A 286 14.49 12.38 17.95
C ASN A 286 13.05 11.88 17.85
N LEU A 287 12.91 10.62 17.44
CA LEU A 287 11.64 9.94 17.16
C LEU A 287 11.19 9.05 18.33
N GLY A 288 12.04 8.85 19.33
CA GLY A 288 11.73 8.06 20.53
C GLY A 288 12.65 6.86 20.73
N GLY A 289 13.72 6.74 19.92
CA GLY A 289 14.70 5.68 20.02
C GLY A 289 14.14 4.30 19.68
N ARG A 290 14.78 3.27 20.23
CA ARG A 290 14.48 1.86 19.90
C ARG A 290 13.00 1.50 20.05
N LYS A 291 12.35 1.94 21.14
CA LYS A 291 10.95 1.61 21.43
C LYS A 291 10.01 2.09 20.31
N TYR A 292 10.24 3.29 19.77
CA TYR A 292 9.47 3.80 18.65
C TYR A 292 9.58 2.89 17.41
N TRP A 293 10.80 2.44 17.08
CA TRP A 293 11.01 1.53 15.94
C TRP A 293 10.46 0.13 16.19
N GLU A 294 10.50 -0.37 17.43
CA GLU A 294 9.91 -1.66 17.79
C GLU A 294 8.39 -1.68 17.64
N GLU A 295 7.71 -0.57 17.93
CA GLU A 295 6.26 -0.39 17.75
C GLU A 295 5.88 -0.16 16.28
N LYS A 296 6.76 0.50 15.52
CA LYS A 296 6.54 0.85 14.12
C LYS A 296 6.78 -0.31 13.15
N ILE A 297 7.78 -1.15 13.41
CA ILE A 297 8.24 -2.19 12.48
C ILE A 297 7.78 -3.56 12.97
N LEU A 298 7.06 -4.30 12.12
CA LEU A 298 6.46 -5.59 12.43
C LEU A 298 6.95 -6.68 11.48
N GLY A 299 7.27 -7.86 12.00
CA GLY A 299 7.75 -9.01 11.24
C GLY A 299 6.65 -10.02 10.95
N LEU A 300 5.61 -9.63 10.20
CA LEU A 300 4.39 -10.42 10.06
C LEU A 300 4.36 -11.36 8.85
N GLY A 301 5.37 -11.31 7.99
CA GLY A 301 5.37 -12.05 6.72
C GLY A 301 5.33 -11.13 5.50
N SER A 302 5.17 -11.72 4.32
CA SER A 302 5.08 -11.00 3.06
C SER A 302 3.92 -11.54 2.23
N PRO A 303 3.05 -10.67 1.68
CA PRO A 303 1.99 -11.09 0.74
C PRO A 303 2.50 -11.89 -0.46
N LYS A 304 3.76 -11.67 -0.88
CA LYS A 304 4.39 -12.50 -1.93
C LYS A 304 4.53 -13.96 -1.50
N MET A 305 4.84 -14.22 -0.24
CA MET A 305 4.92 -15.58 0.29
C MET A 305 3.52 -16.21 0.36
N ASP A 306 2.50 -15.44 0.77
CA ASP A 306 1.10 -15.91 0.79
C ASP A 306 0.64 -16.32 -0.62
N LYS A 307 0.93 -15.48 -1.61
CA LYS A 307 0.60 -15.73 -3.02
C LYS A 307 1.26 -17.00 -3.53
N VAL A 308 2.55 -17.18 -3.25
CA VAL A 308 3.29 -18.37 -3.64
C VAL A 308 2.74 -19.63 -2.97
N ALA A 309 2.42 -19.57 -1.67
CA ALA A 309 1.85 -20.69 -0.93
C ALA A 309 0.44 -21.07 -1.43
N GLY A 310 -0.35 -20.08 -1.89
CA GLY A 310 -1.70 -20.29 -2.41
C GLY A 310 -1.77 -20.70 -3.89
N THR A 311 -0.69 -20.56 -4.66
CA THR A 311 -0.71 -20.81 -6.12
C THR A 311 -0.42 -22.27 -6.44
N ARG A 312 -1.42 -22.96 -7.01
CA ARG A 312 -1.28 -24.36 -7.50
C ARG A 312 -1.09 -24.40 -9.01
N LYS A 313 -0.37 -25.41 -9.51
CA LYS A 313 -0.07 -25.58 -10.95
C LYS A 313 -1.36 -25.73 -11.79
N GLU A 314 -2.38 -26.35 -11.21
CA GLU A 314 -3.64 -26.69 -11.85
C GLU A 314 -4.55 -25.48 -12.07
N ASP A 315 -4.35 -24.42 -11.28
CA ASP A 315 -5.15 -23.19 -11.36
C ASP A 315 -4.58 -22.19 -12.37
N LEU A 316 -3.48 -22.54 -13.06
CA LEU A 316 -2.77 -21.64 -13.96
C LEU A 316 -3.16 -21.82 -15.42
N GLU A 317 -3.47 -20.70 -16.05
CA GLU A 317 -3.59 -20.64 -17.50
C GLU A 317 -2.19 -20.55 -18.13
N ILE A 318 -1.77 -21.65 -18.75
CA ILE A 318 -0.49 -21.75 -19.47
C ILE A 318 -0.77 -21.44 -20.95
N PRO A 319 -0.13 -20.40 -21.52
CA PRO A 319 -0.26 -20.07 -22.94
C PRO A 319 0.13 -21.26 -23.84
N ASP A 320 -0.59 -21.45 -24.94
CA ASP A 320 -0.32 -22.56 -25.89
C ASP A 320 1.12 -22.56 -26.42
N ALA A 321 1.70 -21.38 -26.61
CA ALA A 321 3.10 -21.23 -27.01
C ALA A 321 4.06 -21.83 -25.98
N TRP A 322 3.76 -21.68 -24.69
CA TRP A 322 4.57 -22.24 -23.61
C TRP A 322 4.35 -23.74 -23.47
N ARG A 323 3.10 -24.22 -23.64
CA ARG A 323 2.79 -25.66 -23.64
C ARG A 323 3.58 -26.41 -24.69
N LYS A 324 3.67 -25.88 -25.91
CA LYS A 324 4.48 -26.48 -27.01
C LYS A 324 5.96 -26.62 -26.67
N ILE A 325 6.50 -25.76 -25.81
CA ILE A 325 7.90 -25.81 -25.38
C ILE A 325 8.06 -26.81 -24.21
N ILE A 326 7.10 -26.83 -23.29
CA ILE A 326 7.13 -27.63 -22.04
C ILE A 326 6.75 -29.10 -22.27
N GLU A 327 5.86 -29.39 -23.22
CA GLU A 327 5.36 -30.73 -23.52
C GLU A 327 6.21 -31.41 -24.61
N LYS A 328 6.51 -32.69 -24.42
CA LYS A 328 7.17 -33.52 -25.42
C LYS A 328 6.15 -34.15 -26.36
N THR A 329 6.63 -34.66 -27.49
CA THR A 329 5.79 -35.34 -28.50
C THR A 329 5.10 -36.61 -27.98
N ASP A 330 5.65 -37.24 -26.94
CA ASP A 330 5.07 -38.40 -26.26
C ASP A 330 4.05 -38.04 -25.15
N GLY A 331 3.77 -36.75 -24.96
CA GLY A 331 2.87 -36.24 -23.93
C GLY A 331 3.50 -36.11 -22.54
N SER A 332 4.77 -36.52 -22.36
CA SER A 332 5.51 -36.26 -21.14
C SER A 332 5.97 -34.80 -21.05
N ARG A 333 6.33 -34.36 -19.85
CA ARG A 333 6.70 -32.97 -19.57
C ARG A 333 8.21 -32.82 -19.43
N LYS A 334 8.80 -31.83 -20.11
CA LYS A 334 10.19 -31.41 -19.91
C LYS A 334 10.39 -30.83 -18.51
N LYS A 335 11.63 -30.87 -18.01
CA LYS A 335 11.99 -30.13 -16.79
C LYS A 335 12.00 -28.64 -17.12
N VAL A 336 11.31 -27.83 -16.32
CA VAL A 336 11.27 -26.37 -16.53
C VAL A 336 12.30 -25.72 -15.62
N ILE A 337 13.29 -25.06 -16.20
CA ILE A 337 14.28 -24.28 -15.45
C ILE A 337 13.94 -22.81 -15.56
N LEU A 338 13.64 -22.19 -14.42
CA LEU A 338 13.45 -20.75 -14.32
C LEU A 338 14.81 -20.07 -14.34
N TYR A 339 15.09 -19.36 -15.42
CA TYR A 339 16.27 -18.51 -15.55
C TYR A 339 15.92 -17.06 -15.21
N ASN A 340 16.50 -16.55 -14.12
CA ASN A 340 16.31 -15.14 -13.74
C ASN A 340 17.61 -14.34 -13.87
N THR A 341 17.50 -13.18 -14.53
CA THR A 341 18.57 -12.19 -14.64
C THR A 341 18.16 -10.93 -13.87
N SER A 342 19.06 -10.43 -13.03
CA SER A 342 18.87 -9.30 -12.13
C SER A 342 19.47 -8.01 -12.70
N VAL A 343 18.95 -6.87 -12.24
CA VAL A 343 19.53 -5.56 -12.56
C VAL A 343 20.94 -5.44 -12.00
N SER A 344 21.16 -5.87 -10.76
CA SER A 344 22.44 -5.74 -10.06
C SER A 344 23.58 -6.48 -10.78
N ALA A 345 23.34 -7.73 -11.22
CA ALA A 345 24.37 -8.50 -11.93
C ALA A 345 24.75 -7.85 -13.27
N LEU A 346 23.77 -7.33 -14.03
CA LEU A 346 24.02 -6.62 -15.28
C LEU A 346 24.81 -5.32 -15.06
N LEU A 347 24.49 -4.55 -14.02
CA LEU A 347 25.25 -3.33 -13.69
C LEU A 347 26.68 -3.63 -13.21
N GLN A 348 26.85 -4.69 -12.43
CA GLN A 348 28.14 -5.07 -11.84
C GLN A 348 29.09 -5.69 -12.87
N HIS A 349 28.58 -6.61 -13.71
CA HIS A 349 29.41 -7.44 -14.58
C HIS A 349 29.33 -7.07 -16.06
N ARG A 350 28.36 -6.23 -16.46
CA ARG A 350 28.26 -5.60 -17.79
C ARG A 350 28.36 -6.61 -18.94
N GLU A 351 29.33 -6.45 -19.83
CA GLU A 351 29.52 -7.29 -21.01
C GLU A 351 29.78 -8.76 -20.65
N LYS A 352 30.44 -9.03 -19.51
CA LYS A 352 30.63 -10.41 -19.03
C LYS A 352 29.30 -11.10 -18.76
N MET A 353 28.33 -10.36 -18.22
CA MET A 353 26.99 -10.90 -17.95
C MET A 353 26.26 -11.24 -19.26
N LEU A 354 26.39 -10.39 -20.28
CA LEU A 354 25.82 -10.68 -21.61
C LEU A 354 26.43 -11.92 -22.24
N LYS A 355 27.75 -12.11 -22.07
CA LYS A 355 28.42 -13.34 -22.50
C LYS A 355 27.88 -14.55 -21.73
N LYS A 356 27.79 -14.45 -20.40
CA LYS A 356 27.24 -15.52 -19.56
C LYS A 356 25.83 -15.93 -19.99
N MET A 357 24.95 -14.97 -20.28
CA MET A 357 23.61 -15.25 -20.79
C MET A 357 23.63 -16.05 -22.10
N LYS A 358 24.50 -15.68 -23.05
CA LYS A 358 24.65 -16.42 -24.32
C LYS A 358 25.14 -17.85 -24.09
N ASP A 359 26.14 -18.03 -23.23
CA ASP A 359 26.68 -19.35 -22.90
C ASP A 359 25.59 -20.24 -22.26
N VAL A 360 24.78 -19.67 -21.36
CA VAL A 360 23.62 -20.35 -20.75
C VAL A 360 22.59 -20.75 -21.80
N PHE A 361 22.26 -19.85 -22.72
CA PHE A 361 21.32 -20.11 -23.81
C PHE A 361 21.81 -21.22 -24.74
N GLU A 362 23.09 -21.23 -25.08
CA GLU A 362 23.68 -22.29 -25.91
C GLU A 362 23.56 -23.67 -25.25
N ILE A 363 23.86 -23.77 -23.95
CA ILE A 363 23.74 -25.01 -23.17
C ILE A 363 22.29 -25.51 -23.16
N PHE A 364 21.35 -24.67 -22.76
CA PHE A 364 19.95 -25.09 -22.64
C PHE A 364 19.29 -25.36 -23.98
N LYS A 365 19.73 -24.69 -25.06
CA LYS A 365 19.29 -25.00 -26.42
C LYS A 365 19.76 -26.38 -26.88
N GLY A 366 20.97 -26.79 -26.46
CA GLY A 366 21.46 -28.16 -26.67
C GLY A 366 20.60 -29.23 -25.97
N GLU A 367 20.02 -28.89 -24.82
CA GLU A 367 19.20 -29.78 -23.98
C GLU A 367 17.68 -29.57 -24.17
N GLN A 368 17.25 -28.85 -25.22
CA GLN A 368 15.87 -28.39 -25.40
C GLN A 368 14.82 -29.51 -25.51
N GLU A 369 15.24 -30.76 -25.80
CA GLU A 369 14.35 -31.93 -25.84
C GLU A 369 13.95 -32.41 -24.43
N GLU A 370 14.81 -32.20 -23.44
CA GLU A 370 14.63 -32.64 -22.05
C GLU A 370 14.29 -31.49 -21.10
N VAL A 371 14.75 -30.28 -21.42
CA VAL A 371 14.64 -29.10 -20.58
C VAL A 371 13.99 -27.94 -21.33
N ALA A 372 13.00 -27.31 -20.72
CA ALA A 372 12.44 -26.04 -21.15
C ALA A 372 13.05 -24.90 -20.32
N LEU A 373 13.77 -24.00 -20.97
CA LEU A 373 14.27 -22.79 -20.30
C LEU A 373 13.15 -21.74 -20.28
N LEU A 374 12.78 -21.28 -19.08
CA LEU A 374 11.87 -20.16 -18.86
C LEU A 374 12.69 -18.96 -18.39
N TRP A 375 13.02 -18.06 -19.30
CA TRP A 375 13.75 -16.84 -18.99
C TRP A 375 12.78 -15.72 -18.57
N ARG A 376 12.92 -15.28 -17.32
CA ARG A 376 12.20 -14.14 -16.76
C ARG A 376 13.19 -13.06 -16.31
N PRO A 377 13.45 -12.01 -17.10
CA PRO A 377 14.29 -10.90 -16.66
C PRO A 377 13.59 -10.06 -15.59
N HIS A 378 14.37 -9.38 -14.74
CA HIS A 378 13.80 -8.45 -13.77
C HIS A 378 13.03 -7.31 -14.51
N PRO A 379 11.81 -6.91 -14.05
CA PRO A 379 10.94 -5.96 -14.78
C PRO A 379 11.54 -4.58 -15.04
N LEU A 380 12.58 -4.21 -14.28
CA LEU A 380 13.28 -2.93 -14.41
C LEU A 380 14.58 -2.99 -15.25
N ILE A 381 14.96 -4.14 -15.83
CA ILE A 381 16.22 -4.25 -16.59
C ILE A 381 16.26 -3.24 -17.74
N GLN A 382 15.18 -3.14 -18.54
CA GLN A 382 15.15 -2.24 -19.68
C GLN A 382 15.34 -0.78 -19.26
N ALA A 383 14.51 -0.30 -18.31
CA ALA A 383 14.61 1.08 -17.82
C ALA A 383 15.99 1.38 -17.21
N THR A 384 16.52 0.45 -16.40
CA THR A 384 17.82 0.65 -15.75
C THR A 384 18.98 0.67 -16.74
N ILE A 385 19.07 -0.30 -17.66
CA ILE A 385 20.19 -0.36 -18.61
C ILE A 385 20.09 0.77 -19.63
N ALA A 386 18.90 1.07 -20.13
CA ALA A 386 18.72 2.19 -21.07
C ALA A 386 19.09 3.54 -20.45
N SER A 387 18.86 3.74 -19.14
CA SER A 387 19.22 4.97 -18.43
C SER A 387 20.70 4.99 -18.02
N MET A 388 21.20 3.92 -17.40
CA MET A 388 22.52 3.91 -16.76
C MET A 388 23.65 3.40 -17.67
N LEU A 389 23.36 2.51 -18.64
CA LEU A 389 24.34 1.86 -19.52
C LEU A 389 23.84 1.74 -20.97
N PRO A 390 23.63 2.87 -21.69
CA PRO A 390 23.00 2.85 -23.02
C PRO A 390 23.72 1.98 -24.06
N GLN A 391 25.05 1.86 -23.96
CA GLN A 391 25.83 1.01 -24.86
C GLN A 391 25.57 -0.48 -24.65
N LEU A 392 25.31 -0.90 -23.40
CA LEU A 392 25.01 -2.29 -23.05
C LEU A 392 23.58 -2.68 -23.46
N TRP A 393 22.67 -1.70 -23.54
CA TRP A 393 21.27 -1.92 -23.92
C TRP A 393 21.14 -2.55 -25.31
N GLU A 394 21.88 -2.05 -26.29
CA GLU A 394 21.79 -2.55 -27.67
C GLU A 394 22.15 -4.03 -27.78
N ASP A 395 23.16 -4.48 -27.05
CA ASP A 395 23.57 -5.89 -27.08
C ASP A 395 22.65 -6.78 -26.25
N TYR A 396 22.13 -6.28 -25.12
CA TYR A 396 21.09 -6.98 -24.37
C TYR A 396 19.81 -7.15 -25.20
N ARG A 397 19.37 -6.10 -25.91
CA ARG A 397 18.18 -6.12 -26.76
C ARG A 397 18.28 -7.17 -27.85
N LYS A 398 19.42 -7.27 -28.54
CA LYS A 398 19.66 -8.32 -29.55
C LYS A 398 19.56 -9.73 -28.98
N ILE A 399 20.01 -9.93 -27.74
CA ILE A 399 19.91 -11.23 -27.05
C ILE A 399 18.44 -11.58 -26.78
N VAL A 400 17.63 -10.60 -26.33
CA VAL A 400 16.19 -10.78 -26.13
C VAL A 400 15.48 -11.09 -27.45
N GLU A 401 15.73 -10.29 -28.50
CA GLU A 401 15.14 -10.46 -29.82
C GLU A 401 15.46 -11.86 -30.38
N ALA A 402 16.73 -12.27 -30.36
CA ALA A 402 17.14 -13.61 -30.83
C ALA A 402 16.46 -14.75 -30.04
N TYR A 403 16.41 -14.64 -28.71
CA TYR A 403 15.76 -15.67 -27.88
C TYR A 403 14.27 -15.82 -28.19
N LYS A 404 13.56 -14.70 -28.43
CA LYS A 404 12.15 -14.68 -28.83
C LYS A 404 11.95 -15.25 -30.24
N GLU A 405 12.77 -14.84 -31.21
CA GLU A 405 12.66 -15.25 -32.62
C GLU A 405 12.95 -16.74 -32.84
N GLU A 406 13.95 -17.29 -32.13
CA GLU A 406 14.32 -18.68 -32.28
C GLU A 406 13.29 -19.65 -31.64
N GLY A 407 12.50 -19.19 -30.66
CA GLY A 407 11.32 -19.88 -30.16
C GLY A 407 11.56 -21.21 -29.43
N TRP A 408 12.81 -21.54 -29.07
CA TRP A 408 13.15 -22.79 -28.37
C TRP A 408 12.93 -22.71 -26.84
N GLY A 409 12.77 -21.50 -26.30
CA GLY A 409 12.57 -21.24 -24.88
C GLY A 409 11.45 -20.25 -24.62
N ILE A 410 11.06 -20.10 -23.35
CA ILE A 410 9.97 -19.22 -22.92
C ILE A 410 10.56 -17.91 -22.43
N TYR A 411 10.22 -16.80 -23.10
CA TYR A 411 10.48 -15.46 -22.58
C TYR A 411 9.24 -14.96 -21.85
N ASP A 412 9.38 -14.70 -20.56
CA ASP A 412 8.30 -14.24 -19.71
C ASP A 412 8.49 -12.77 -19.31
N ASP A 413 7.81 -11.87 -20.02
CA ASP A 413 7.67 -10.45 -19.71
C ASP A 413 6.29 -10.10 -19.13
N THR A 414 5.52 -11.11 -18.71
CA THR A 414 4.17 -10.90 -18.18
C THR A 414 4.20 -10.41 -16.72
N PRO A 415 3.16 -9.68 -16.26
CA PRO A 415 3.04 -9.30 -14.85
C PRO A 415 2.95 -10.50 -13.88
N GLU A 416 2.59 -11.69 -14.37
CA GLU A 416 2.31 -12.89 -13.58
C GLU A 416 3.58 -13.67 -13.18
N LEU A 417 4.28 -13.18 -12.15
CA LEU A 417 5.45 -13.87 -11.58
C LEU A 417 5.12 -15.29 -11.09
N ASP A 418 3.96 -15.48 -10.47
CA ASP A 418 3.59 -16.73 -9.81
C ASP A 418 3.46 -17.90 -10.78
N ARG A 419 3.08 -17.63 -12.04
CA ARG A 419 3.04 -18.66 -13.08
C ARG A 419 4.41 -19.25 -13.32
N ALA A 420 5.45 -18.42 -13.45
CA ALA A 420 6.81 -18.90 -13.66
C ALA A 420 7.32 -19.71 -12.45
N LEU A 421 7.06 -19.23 -11.23
CA LEU A 421 7.42 -19.93 -9.99
C LEU A 421 6.68 -21.26 -9.82
N ALA A 422 5.44 -21.33 -10.28
CA ALA A 422 4.65 -22.53 -10.20
C ALA A 422 5.02 -23.53 -11.27
N LEU A 423 5.38 -23.10 -12.47
CA LEU A 423 5.78 -24.01 -13.53
C LEU A 423 7.20 -24.57 -13.35
N CYS A 424 8.10 -23.87 -12.68
CA CYS A 424 9.49 -24.32 -12.61
C CYS A 424 9.68 -25.58 -11.75
N ASP A 425 10.65 -26.39 -12.15
CA ASP A 425 11.14 -27.56 -11.39
C ASP A 425 12.54 -27.30 -10.82
N GLY A 426 13.19 -26.21 -11.23
CA GLY A 426 14.47 -25.74 -10.74
C GLY A 426 14.69 -24.26 -11.07
N TYR A 427 15.53 -23.60 -10.28
CA TYR A 427 15.96 -22.22 -10.51
C TYR A 427 17.43 -22.17 -10.89
N TYR A 428 17.74 -21.39 -11.91
CA TYR A 428 19.09 -21.02 -12.29
C TYR A 428 19.17 -19.49 -12.53
N GLY A 429 20.31 -18.86 -12.22
CA GLY A 429 20.50 -17.44 -12.52
C GLY A 429 20.97 -16.64 -11.32
N ASP A 430 20.65 -15.35 -11.29
CA ASP A 430 21.23 -14.42 -10.31
C ASP A 430 20.64 -14.58 -8.89
N GLY A 431 21.30 -14.00 -7.90
CA GLY A 431 20.68 -13.78 -6.59
C GLY A 431 19.54 -12.76 -6.70
N SER A 432 18.33 -13.11 -6.26
CA SER A 432 17.17 -12.20 -6.27
C SER A 432 16.08 -12.67 -5.29
N SER A 433 15.00 -11.91 -5.19
CA SER A 433 13.81 -12.31 -4.41
C SER A 433 13.22 -13.64 -4.88
N LEU A 434 13.38 -14.00 -6.16
CA LEU A 434 12.88 -15.26 -6.71
C LEU A 434 13.58 -16.47 -6.08
N VAL A 435 14.85 -16.33 -5.67
CA VAL A 435 15.56 -17.41 -4.95
C VAL A 435 14.79 -17.80 -3.69
N GLN A 436 14.35 -16.81 -2.92
CA GLN A 436 13.65 -17.04 -1.66
C GLN A 436 12.26 -17.65 -1.90
N LEU A 437 11.56 -17.20 -2.94
CA LEU A 437 10.27 -17.75 -3.34
C LEU A 437 10.38 -19.19 -3.89
N CYS A 438 11.47 -19.52 -4.59
CA CYS A 438 11.75 -20.90 -5.01
C CYS A 438 12.06 -21.79 -3.81
N GLN A 439 12.92 -21.32 -2.90
CA GLN A 439 13.30 -22.07 -1.70
C GLN A 439 12.10 -22.36 -0.79
N SER A 440 11.18 -21.41 -0.61
CA SER A 440 9.97 -21.62 0.20
C SER A 440 9.04 -22.71 -0.37
N ARG A 441 9.15 -23.00 -1.67
CA ARG A 441 8.44 -24.10 -2.34
C ARG A 441 9.23 -25.41 -2.42
N GLY A 442 10.45 -25.44 -1.90
CA GLY A 442 11.36 -26.58 -2.06
C GLY A 442 11.90 -26.78 -3.48
N VAL A 443 11.82 -25.75 -4.35
CA VAL A 443 12.42 -25.80 -5.68
C VAL A 443 13.95 -25.72 -5.54
N PRO A 444 14.73 -26.65 -6.12
CA PRO A 444 16.18 -26.59 -6.10
C PRO A 444 16.70 -25.31 -6.76
N VAL A 445 17.66 -24.64 -6.11
CA VAL A 445 18.23 -23.37 -6.56
C VAL A 445 19.71 -23.52 -6.84
N MET A 446 20.14 -23.03 -8.00
CA MET A 446 21.55 -22.83 -8.34
C MET A 446 21.79 -21.36 -8.74
N VAL A 447 22.46 -20.60 -7.88
CA VAL A 447 22.88 -19.24 -8.21
C VAL A 447 24.09 -19.31 -9.14
N GLN A 448 24.02 -18.59 -10.27
CA GLN A 448 25.07 -18.62 -11.28
C GLN A 448 26.30 -17.84 -10.84
N ASN A 449 27.46 -18.33 -11.28
CA ASN A 449 28.71 -17.59 -11.22
C ASN A 449 29.00 -17.03 -12.63
N VAL A 450 29.17 -15.71 -12.73
CA VAL A 450 29.41 -15.02 -14.01
C VAL A 450 30.79 -15.34 -14.61
N ASP A 451 31.75 -15.75 -13.77
CA ASP A 451 33.10 -16.09 -14.22
C ASP A 451 33.25 -17.55 -14.67
N VAL A 452 32.19 -18.38 -14.56
CA VAL A 452 32.19 -19.81 -14.94
C VAL A 452 31.46 -20.06 -16.24
#